data_AF-A0A8K0JCI8-F1
#
_entry.id   AF-A0A8K0JCI8-F1
#
_cell.length_a   1.000
_cell.length_b   1.000
_cell.length_c   1.000
_cell.angle_alpha   90.00
_cell.angle_beta   90.00
_cell.angle_gamma   90.00
#
_symmetry.space_group_name_H-M   'P 1'
#
loop_
_entity.id
_entity.type
_entity.pdbx_description
1 polymer ?
#
loop_
_entity_poly.entity_id
_entity_poly.type
_entity_poly.pdbx_seq_one_letter_code
_entity_poly.pdbx_strand_id
1 'polypeptide(L)'
;MSSSKHPEDVQDVDGMLAADDAAEEIENDGDDDIAMDSDAEDEQQQPQEDDEQEELLLQNDSIAYFDLPQDSLFAIAQHPVHASLVAVGGSAGPQDDAPGAGWLFDT
;
A
#
# COMPACT_ATOMS: atom_id res chain seq x y z
N MET A 1 -2.43 37.26 31.71
CA MET A 1 -3.23 36.11 31.26
C MET A 1 -2.55 34.88 31.81
N SER A 2 -3.21 34.20 32.76
CA SER A 2 -2.67 33.08 33.53
C SER A 2 -2.50 31.86 32.62
N SER A 3 -1.27 31.35 32.48
CA SER A 3 -1.01 30.11 31.75
C SER A 3 -1.44 28.93 32.63
N SER A 4 -2.63 28.40 32.35
CA SER A 4 -3.14 27.18 32.98
C SER A 4 -2.24 26.00 32.57
N LYS A 5 -1.45 25.47 33.51
CA LYS A 5 -0.75 24.18 33.31
C LYS A 5 -1.82 23.09 33.26
N HIS A 6 -1.98 22.46 32.11
CA HIS A 6 -2.78 21.26 31.95
C HIS A 6 -2.00 20.07 32.54
N PRO A 7 -2.51 19.34 33.55
CA PRO A 7 -1.82 18.20 34.13
C PRO A 7 -2.30 16.89 33.49
N GLU A 8 -1.99 16.65 32.21
CA GLU A 8 -2.31 15.39 31.51
C GLU A 8 -1.23 15.04 30.44
N ASP A 9 0.03 15.46 30.63
CA ASP A 9 1.18 14.90 29.88
C ASP A 9 1.80 13.73 30.68
N VAL A 10 0.96 12.79 31.10
CA VAL A 10 1.41 11.45 31.52
C VAL A 10 1.12 10.48 30.37
N GLN A 11 1.53 10.87 29.17
CA GLN A 11 1.41 10.06 27.97
C GLN A 11 2.58 9.07 27.97
N ASP A 12 2.23 7.81 28.26
CA ASP A 12 2.90 6.60 27.78
C ASP A 12 4.41 6.48 28.08
N VAL A 13 4.75 6.37 29.36
CA VAL A 13 6.11 6.00 29.81
C VAL A 13 6.44 4.52 29.58
N ASP A 14 5.46 3.69 29.17
CA ASP A 14 5.63 2.24 28.96
C ASP A 14 6.11 1.92 27.53
N GLY A 15 5.92 2.85 26.59
CA GLY A 15 6.50 2.80 25.24
C GLY A 15 7.79 3.62 25.07
N MET A 16 8.24 4.34 26.11
CA MET A 16 9.50 5.08 26.08
C MET A 16 10.66 4.16 26.49
N LEU A 17 11.77 4.25 25.75
CA LEU A 17 13.00 3.56 26.11
C LEU A 17 13.43 3.96 27.53
N ALA A 18 13.96 2.99 28.30
CA ALA A 18 14.42 3.27 29.64
C ALA A 18 15.52 4.34 29.60
N ALA A 19 15.55 5.23 30.59
CA ALA A 19 16.53 6.30 30.65
C ALA A 19 17.98 5.78 30.67
N ASP A 20 18.18 4.55 31.18
CA ASP A 20 19.46 3.87 31.19
C ASP A 20 19.83 3.30 29.79
N ASP A 21 18.86 2.88 28.99
CA ASP A 21 19.07 2.40 27.61
C ASP A 21 19.42 3.55 26.65
N ALA A 22 18.95 4.76 26.95
CA ALA A 22 19.29 5.96 26.19
C ALA A 22 20.76 6.41 26.36
N ALA A 23 21.47 5.85 27.34
CA ALA A 23 22.88 6.14 27.60
C ALA A 23 23.83 5.16 26.89
N GLU A 24 23.31 4.14 26.20
CA GLU A 24 24.11 3.25 25.37
C GLU A 24 24.57 3.96 24.09
N GLU A 25 25.84 4.34 24.05
CA GLU A 25 26.52 4.87 22.87
C GLU A 25 27.11 3.68 22.09
N ILE A 26 26.73 3.52 20.82
CA ILE A 26 27.43 2.60 19.91
C ILE A 26 28.79 3.25 19.63
N GLU A 27 29.88 2.59 20.03
CA GLU A 27 31.24 3.01 19.66
C GLU A 27 31.34 2.97 18.13
N ASN A 28 31.19 4.14 17.49
CA ASN A 28 31.38 4.29 16.05
C ASN A 28 32.88 4.25 15.76
N ASP A 29 33.47 3.06 15.80
CA ASP A 29 34.90 2.81 15.58
C ASP A 29 35.37 3.08 14.14
N GLY A 30 34.54 3.71 13.31
CA GLY A 30 34.89 4.23 11.99
C GLY A 30 33.88 5.28 11.58
N ASP A 31 34.32 6.27 10.79
CA ASP A 31 33.48 7.27 10.12
C ASP A 31 32.51 6.65 9.07
N ASP A 32 31.85 5.54 9.38
CA ASP A 32 30.89 4.85 8.52
C ASP A 32 29.47 5.17 8.97
N ASP A 33 29.12 6.47 8.95
CA ASP A 33 27.73 6.80 8.65
C ASP A 33 27.45 6.14 7.30
N ILE A 34 26.61 5.09 7.28
CA ILE A 34 26.20 4.47 6.02
C ILE A 34 25.44 5.54 5.26
N ALA A 35 26.11 6.14 4.28
CA ALA A 35 25.49 7.03 3.32
C ALA A 35 24.43 6.20 2.61
N MET A 36 23.16 6.39 3.00
CA MET A 36 22.01 6.00 2.19
C MET A 36 21.94 6.95 1.00
N ASP A 37 22.99 6.95 0.20
CA ASP A 37 23.10 7.77 -0.99
C ASP A 37 22.12 7.20 -2.00
N SER A 38 21.07 7.97 -2.26
CA SER A 38 20.09 7.66 -3.29
C SER A 38 20.65 7.92 -4.71
N ASP A 39 21.94 8.28 -4.81
CA ASP A 39 22.64 8.68 -6.03
C ASP A 39 24.03 8.01 -6.17
N ALA A 40 24.37 6.99 -5.35
CA ALA A 40 25.65 6.26 -5.45
C ALA A 40 25.69 5.23 -6.60
N GLU A 41 25.04 5.53 -7.72
CA GLU A 41 25.02 4.68 -8.92
C GLU A 41 26.20 4.92 -9.88
N ASP A 42 27.18 5.81 -9.62
CA ASP A 42 28.10 6.17 -10.73
C ASP A 42 29.61 5.99 -10.56
N GLU A 43 30.23 5.82 -9.38
CA GLU A 43 31.71 5.86 -9.36
C GLU A 43 32.46 4.97 -8.36
N GLN A 44 32.24 3.65 -8.33
CA GLN A 44 33.32 2.69 -7.95
C GLN A 44 33.01 1.21 -8.22
N GLN A 45 33.33 0.76 -9.43
CA GLN A 45 33.80 -0.58 -9.83
C GLN A 45 33.72 -1.72 -8.78
N GLN A 46 32.52 -2.24 -8.56
CA GLN A 46 32.29 -3.69 -8.48
C GLN A 46 31.66 -4.12 -9.81
N PRO A 47 31.78 -5.39 -10.28
CA PRO A 47 30.99 -5.84 -11.41
C PRO A 47 29.54 -5.55 -11.06
N GLN A 48 28.96 -4.58 -11.77
CA GLN A 48 27.55 -4.21 -11.73
C GLN A 48 26.76 -5.50 -11.93
N GLU A 49 26.28 -6.08 -10.83
CA GLU A 49 25.05 -6.86 -10.89
C GLU A 49 24.00 -5.77 -11.01
N ASP A 50 23.53 -5.63 -12.24
CA ASP A 50 22.70 -4.56 -12.74
C ASP A 50 21.80 -3.94 -11.66
N ASP A 51 21.91 -2.62 -11.46
CA ASP A 51 20.80 -1.78 -11.01
C ASP A 51 19.72 -1.82 -12.10
N GLU A 52 19.18 -3.01 -12.32
CA GLU A 52 17.96 -3.26 -13.06
C GLU A 52 16.88 -2.52 -12.28
N GLN A 53 16.63 -1.28 -12.69
CA GLN A 53 15.33 -0.64 -12.54
C GLN A 53 14.30 -1.72 -12.92
N GLU A 54 13.74 -2.40 -11.91
CA GLU A 54 12.88 -3.56 -12.14
C GLU A 54 11.62 -3.06 -12.87
N GLU A 55 11.68 -3.06 -14.20
CA GLU A 55 10.56 -2.70 -15.07
C GLU A 55 9.50 -3.79 -14.89
N LEU A 56 8.52 -3.51 -14.03
CA LEU A 56 7.37 -4.38 -13.82
C LEU A 56 6.59 -4.50 -15.13
N LEU A 57 6.82 -5.60 -15.85
CA LEU A 57 6.06 -5.98 -17.03
C LEU A 57 4.63 -6.33 -16.64
N LEU A 58 3.71 -5.37 -16.82
CA LEU A 58 2.28 -5.60 -16.63
C LEU A 58 1.74 -6.50 -17.76
N GLN A 59 1.60 -7.79 -17.47
CA GLN A 59 0.95 -8.74 -18.35
C GLN A 59 -0.56 -8.76 -18.09
N ASN A 60 -1.35 -8.57 -19.15
CA ASN A 60 -2.80 -8.69 -19.10
C ASN A 60 -3.24 -9.94 -19.90
N ASP A 61 -3.71 -10.95 -19.18
CA ASP A 61 -4.21 -12.21 -19.76
C ASP A 61 -5.74 -12.23 -19.96
N SER A 62 -6.41 -11.07 -19.86
CA SER A 62 -7.86 -10.99 -20.01
C SER A 62 -8.27 -10.95 -21.49
N ILE A 63 -9.30 -11.75 -21.85
CA ILE A 63 -9.88 -11.80 -23.20
C ILE A 63 -10.98 -10.75 -23.42
N ALA A 64 -11.54 -10.22 -22.33
CA ALA A 64 -12.60 -9.21 -22.32
C ALA A 64 -12.58 -8.47 -20.97
N TYR A 65 -13.02 -7.21 -20.97
CA TYR A 65 -13.17 -6.40 -19.77
C TYR A 65 -14.50 -5.61 -19.83
N PHE A 66 -14.99 -5.21 -18.67
CA PHE A 66 -16.17 -4.34 -18.55
C PHE A 66 -15.90 -3.27 -17.50
N ASP A 67 -16.14 -2.02 -17.87
CA ASP A 67 -15.83 -0.82 -17.07
C ASP A 67 -17.10 -0.04 -16.67
N LEU A 68 -18.25 -0.75 -16.64
CA LEU A 68 -19.52 -0.16 -16.21
C LEU A 68 -19.64 0.02 -14.68
N PRO A 69 -19.19 -0.95 -13.86
CA PRO A 69 -19.23 -0.81 -12.42
C PRO A 69 -18.30 0.30 -11.96
N GLN A 70 -18.85 1.29 -11.24
CA GLN A 70 -18.09 2.44 -10.73
C GLN A 70 -17.29 2.14 -9.46
N ASP A 71 -17.45 0.93 -8.92
CA ASP A 71 -16.86 0.49 -7.67
C ASP A 71 -16.76 -1.05 -7.65
N SER A 72 -16.33 -1.58 -6.51
CA SER A 72 -16.08 -2.97 -6.21
C SER A 72 -17.27 -3.89 -6.50
N LEU A 73 -16.93 -5.06 -7.04
CA LEU A 73 -17.87 -6.12 -7.41
C LEU A 73 -17.81 -7.24 -6.37
N PHE A 74 -18.96 -7.64 -5.85
CA PHE A 74 -19.05 -8.63 -4.77
C PHE A 74 -19.69 -9.94 -5.19
N ALA A 75 -20.48 -9.94 -6.27
CA ALA A 75 -21.21 -11.10 -6.72
C ALA A 75 -21.07 -11.29 -8.23
N ILE A 76 -20.92 -12.55 -8.65
CA ILE A 76 -20.97 -12.97 -10.04
C ILE A 76 -21.82 -14.24 -10.13
N ALA A 77 -22.67 -14.32 -11.14
CA ALA A 77 -23.50 -15.48 -11.44
C ALA A 77 -23.60 -15.69 -12.94
N GLN A 78 -23.66 -16.95 -13.35
CA GLN A 78 -23.84 -17.32 -14.75
C GLN A 78 -25.19 -18.01 -14.93
N HIS A 79 -25.83 -17.78 -16.08
CA HIS A 79 -27.07 -18.49 -16.39
C HIS A 79 -26.80 -19.99 -16.64
N PRO A 80 -27.57 -20.92 -16.04
CA PRO A 80 -27.26 -22.36 -16.08
C PRO A 80 -27.40 -23.00 -17.47
N VAL A 81 -28.14 -22.37 -18.39
CA VAL A 81 -28.36 -22.87 -19.75
C VAL A 81 -27.57 -22.08 -20.80
N HIS A 82 -27.24 -20.82 -20.51
CA HIS A 82 -26.65 -19.89 -21.48
C HIS A 82 -25.38 -19.31 -20.88
N ALA A 83 -24.24 -19.90 -21.25
CA ALA A 83 -22.95 -19.49 -20.70
C ALA A 83 -22.56 -18.04 -21.07
N SER A 84 -23.15 -17.47 -22.13
CA SER A 84 -22.97 -16.07 -22.54
C SER A 84 -23.58 -15.06 -21.56
N LEU A 85 -24.54 -15.50 -20.74
CA LEU A 85 -25.22 -14.62 -19.80
C LEU A 85 -24.52 -14.63 -18.44
N VAL A 86 -23.90 -13.50 -18.11
CA VAL A 86 -23.21 -13.27 -16.84
C VAL A 86 -23.85 -12.09 -16.14
N ALA A 87 -24.32 -12.33 -14.92
CA ALA A 87 -24.79 -11.29 -14.01
C ALA A 87 -23.70 -10.95 -13.00
N VAL A 88 -23.45 -9.65 -12.82
CA VAL A 88 -22.47 -9.12 -11.89
C VAL A 88 -23.17 -8.15 -10.95
N GLY A 89 -22.87 -8.20 -9.65
CA GLY A 89 -23.44 -7.34 -8.63
C GLY A 89 -22.36 -6.70 -7.77
N GLY A 90 -22.51 -5.41 -7.48
CA GLY A 90 -21.54 -4.63 -6.73
C GLY A 90 -22.14 -3.37 -6.12
N SER A 91 -21.27 -2.49 -5.65
CA SER A 91 -21.67 -1.15 -5.22
C SER A 91 -21.93 -0.24 -6.43
N ALA A 92 -22.96 0.61 -6.34
CA ALA A 92 -23.25 1.61 -7.37
C ALA A 92 -22.39 2.88 -7.24
N GLY A 93 -21.57 3.00 -6.20
CA GLY A 93 -20.73 4.18 -5.98
C GLY A 93 -19.77 4.05 -4.79
N PRO A 94 -18.76 4.93 -4.71
CA PRO A 94 -17.68 4.83 -3.73
C PRO A 94 -18.09 5.27 -2.30
N GLN A 95 -19.36 5.61 -2.08
CA GLN A 95 -19.84 5.96 -0.75
C GLN A 95 -20.16 4.67 0.05
N ASP A 96 -19.83 4.65 1.33
CA ASP A 96 -20.11 3.49 2.20
C ASP A 96 -21.59 3.07 2.25
N ASP A 97 -22.51 4.01 2.03
CA ASP A 97 -23.97 3.77 1.98
C ASP A 97 -24.51 3.66 0.53
N ALA A 98 -23.64 3.50 -0.47
CA ALA A 98 -24.08 3.38 -1.85
C ALA A 98 -24.97 2.13 -2.05
N PRO A 99 -26.09 2.27 -2.78
CA PRO A 99 -26.96 1.13 -3.03
C PRO A 99 -26.26 0.08 -3.88
N GLY A 100 -26.66 -1.19 -3.72
CA GLY A 100 -26.20 -2.26 -4.61
C GLY A 100 -26.75 -2.06 -6.02
N ALA A 101 -25.89 -2.24 -7.02
CA ALA A 101 -26.25 -2.28 -8.44
C ALA A 101 -25.92 -3.65 -9.04
N GLY A 102 -26.73 -4.05 -10.01
CA GLY A 102 -26.54 -5.29 -10.77
C GLY A 102 -26.51 -5.01 -12.26
N TRP A 103 -25.61 -5.66 -12.96
CA TRP A 103 -25.45 -5.59 -14.41
C TRP A 103 -25.61 -7.00 -15.00
N LEU A 104 -26.28 -7.08 -16.15
CA LEU A 104 -26.42 -8.29 -16.93
C LEU A 104 -25.68 -8.11 -18.25
N PHE A 105 -24.77 -9.02 -18.53
CA PHE A 105 -23.99 -9.05 -19.76
C PHE A 105 -24.42 -10.26 -20.60
N ASP A 106 -24.56 -10.04 -21.90
CA ASP A 106 -24.74 -11.09 -22.92
C ASP A 106 -23.62 -10.91 -23.94
N THR A 107 -22.72 -11.89 -24.04
CA THR A 107 -21.52 -11.85 -24.89
C THR A 107 -21.51 -12.91 -25.96
#